data_AF-H8KTT3-F1
#
_entry.id   AF-H8KTT3-F1
#
_cell.length_a   1.000
_cell.length_b   1.000
_cell.length_c   1.000
_cell.angle_alpha   90.00
_cell.angle_beta   90.00
_cell.angle_gamma   90.00
#
_symmetry.space_group_name_H-M   'P 1'
#
loop_
_entity.id
_entity.type
_entity.pdbx_description
1 polymer ?
#
loop_
_entity_poly.entity_id
_entity_poly.type
_entity_poly.pdbx_seq_one_letter_code
_entity_poly.pdbx_strand_id
1 'polypeptide(L)'
;MIKENSDQFADPNNVIDFVYNMAPHQSDDIAAPNGVDEYAHHHDRDKFSGNDMGGVKAAFSSDEKVSGFVGAHANGSFVKDVGAFLKAFQNSNGDSKKLIKIFTEYMQKQYGIQVKTN
;
A
#
# COMPACT_ATOMS: atom_id res chain seq x y z
N MET A 1 -19.97 -20.58 5.21
CA MET A 1 -18.80 -21.05 4.42
C MET A 1 -17.45 -20.56 4.94
N ILE A 2 -17.02 -19.30 4.76
CA ILE A 2 -15.68 -18.86 5.24
C ILE A 2 -15.57 -18.91 6.77
N LYS A 3 -16.60 -18.41 7.49
CA LYS A 3 -16.63 -18.40 8.96
C LYS A 3 -16.67 -19.80 9.61
N GLU A 4 -17.19 -20.80 8.90
CA GLU A 4 -17.37 -22.17 9.41
C GLU A 4 -16.13 -23.05 9.20
N ASN A 5 -15.18 -22.62 8.37
CA ASN A 5 -13.92 -23.31 8.08
C ASN A 5 -12.73 -22.40 8.39
N SER A 6 -12.92 -21.37 9.23
CA SER A 6 -11.90 -20.36 9.50
C SER A 6 -10.65 -20.95 10.16
N ASP A 7 -10.81 -22.06 10.87
CA ASP A 7 -9.77 -22.86 11.52
C ASP A 7 -8.86 -23.62 10.53
N GLN A 8 -9.27 -23.74 9.26
CA GLN A 8 -8.45 -24.33 8.20
C GLN A 8 -7.48 -23.31 7.56
N PHE A 9 -7.65 -22.03 7.85
CA PHE A 9 -6.74 -20.98 7.39
C PHE A 9 -5.66 -20.73 8.45
N ALA A 10 -4.47 -20.35 7.99
CA ALA A 10 -3.42 -19.95 8.90
C ALA A 10 -3.84 -18.70 9.69
N ASP A 11 -3.47 -18.65 10.97
CA ASP A 11 -3.70 -17.46 11.80
C ASP A 11 -2.95 -16.26 11.20
N PRO A 12 -3.66 -15.21 10.77
CA PRO A 12 -3.05 -14.06 10.12
C PRO A 12 -2.02 -13.34 11.00
N ASN A 13 -2.13 -13.41 12.32
CA ASN A 13 -1.13 -12.82 13.24
C ASN A 13 0.23 -13.52 13.17
N ASN A 14 0.29 -14.73 12.61
CA ASN A 14 1.50 -15.55 12.55
C ASN A 14 2.05 -15.72 11.13
N VAL A 15 1.35 -15.25 10.09
CA VAL A 15 1.75 -15.45 8.69
C VAL A 15 1.79 -14.18 7.84
N ILE A 16 1.25 -13.06 8.34
CA ILE A 16 1.30 -11.79 7.63
C ILE A 16 2.50 -10.99 8.14
N ASP A 17 3.46 -10.75 7.25
CA ASP A 17 4.67 -9.97 7.58
C ASP A 17 4.46 -8.45 7.44
N PHE A 18 3.56 -8.03 6.56
CA PHE A 18 3.20 -6.62 6.33
C PHE A 18 1.85 -6.50 5.64
N VAL A 19 1.25 -5.30 5.72
CA VAL A 19 0.05 -4.92 4.97
C VAL A 19 0.36 -3.71 4.09
N TYR A 20 -0.04 -3.78 2.83
CA TYR A 20 0.04 -2.67 1.89
C TYR A 20 -1.35 -2.39 1.30
N ASN A 21 -2.01 -1.34 1.80
CA ASN A 21 -3.34 -0.92 1.39
C ASN A 21 -3.23 0.12 0.26
N MET A 22 -3.68 -0.25 -0.94
CA MET A 22 -3.51 0.56 -2.16
C MET A 22 -4.76 1.33 -2.61
N ALA A 23 -5.84 1.23 -1.85
CA ALA A 23 -7.02 2.08 -2.01
C ALA A 23 -7.63 2.34 -0.62
N PRO A 24 -6.86 2.98 0.27
CA PRO A 24 -7.30 3.20 1.63
C PRO A 24 -8.60 4.02 1.62
N HIS A 25 -9.65 3.46 2.21
CA HIS A 25 -10.92 4.16 2.41
C HIS A 25 -10.94 4.73 3.83
N GLN A 26 -11.54 5.91 4.01
CA GLN A 26 -11.55 6.65 5.28
C GLN A 26 -12.31 5.97 6.42
N SER A 27 -12.75 4.72 6.23
CA SER A 27 -13.52 3.97 7.22
C SER A 27 -12.68 3.22 8.25
N ASP A 28 -11.34 3.16 8.09
CA ASP A 28 -10.44 2.34 8.94
C ASP A 28 -10.90 0.88 9.08
N ASP A 29 -11.74 0.41 8.14
CA ASP A 29 -12.46 -0.87 8.23
C ASP A 29 -11.52 -2.07 8.00
N ILE A 30 -10.31 -1.80 7.50
CA ILE A 30 -9.24 -2.77 7.30
C ILE A 30 -8.11 -2.33 8.22
N ALA A 31 -7.89 -3.12 9.28
CA ALA A 31 -6.75 -2.96 10.17
C ALA A 31 -5.77 -4.11 9.96
N ALA A 32 -4.47 -3.81 9.97
CA ALA A 32 -3.46 -4.85 10.00
C ALA A 32 -3.57 -5.72 11.29
N PRO A 33 -3.14 -7.00 11.23
CA PRO A 33 -2.97 -7.81 12.42
C PRO A 33 -2.04 -7.12 13.43
N ASN A 34 -2.21 -7.44 14.71
CA ASN A 34 -1.47 -6.75 15.78
C ASN A 34 0.05 -6.90 15.61
N GLY A 35 0.76 -5.78 15.62
CA GLY A 35 2.22 -5.75 15.51
C GLY A 35 2.76 -5.85 14.08
N VAL A 36 1.89 -5.93 13.07
CA VAL A 36 2.27 -5.95 11.66
C VAL A 36 2.42 -4.51 11.14
N ASP A 37 3.48 -4.27 10.38
CA ASP A 37 3.69 -2.98 9.72
C ASP A 37 2.65 -2.77 8.61
N GLU A 38 1.86 -1.72 8.73
CA GLU A 38 0.87 -1.32 7.73
C GLU A 38 1.31 -0.08 6.95
N TYR A 39 1.10 -0.10 5.65
CA TYR A 39 1.40 1.01 4.74
C TYR A 39 0.16 1.30 3.89
N ALA A 40 -0.17 2.58 3.74
CA ALA A 40 -1.28 3.04 2.93
C ALA A 40 -0.76 3.77 1.69
N HIS A 41 -1.42 3.63 0.54
CA HIS A 41 -1.10 4.36 -0.67
C HIS A 41 -2.38 4.75 -1.40
N HIS A 42 -2.55 6.05 -1.63
CA HIS A 42 -3.63 6.58 -2.45
C HIS A 42 -3.06 7.36 -3.63
N HIS A 43 -3.90 7.56 -4.65
CA HIS A 43 -3.59 8.39 -5.80
C HIS A 43 -4.31 9.72 -5.67
N ASP A 44 -3.60 10.85 -5.82
CA ASP A 44 -4.15 12.21 -5.63
C ASP A 44 -5.37 12.52 -6.52
N ARG A 45 -5.56 11.75 -7.60
CA ARG A 45 -6.66 11.89 -8.57
C ARG A 45 -7.80 10.89 -8.35
N ASP A 46 -7.61 9.92 -7.47
CA ASP A 46 -8.66 9.01 -7.05
C ASP A 46 -9.51 9.70 -5.98
N LYS A 47 -10.80 9.93 -6.26
CA LYS A 47 -11.69 10.55 -5.26
C LYS A 47 -12.40 9.51 -4.39
N PHE A 48 -12.12 8.22 -4.60
CA PHE A 48 -12.68 7.13 -3.80
C PHE A 48 -11.70 6.57 -2.78
N SER A 49 -10.41 6.82 -2.93
CA SER A 49 -9.42 6.58 -1.88
C SER A 49 -9.11 7.88 -1.13
N GLY A 50 -8.90 7.74 0.17
CA GLY A 50 -8.38 8.79 1.04
C GLY A 50 -6.99 8.39 1.54
N ASN A 51 -6.28 9.34 2.14
CA ASN A 51 -4.92 9.13 2.66
C ASN A 51 -4.85 9.05 4.19
N ASP A 52 -6.02 9.08 4.82
CA ASP A 52 -6.18 9.28 6.25
C ASP A 52 -6.51 7.95 6.94
N MET A 53 -5.57 7.01 6.88
CA MET A 53 -5.62 5.78 7.68
C MET A 53 -4.79 5.98 8.95
N GLY A 54 -5.43 5.78 10.10
CA GLY A 54 -4.75 5.85 11.40
C GLY A 54 -3.81 4.67 11.63
N GLY A 55 -2.70 4.89 12.35
CA GLY A 55 -1.84 3.80 12.84
C GLY A 55 -0.89 3.15 11.82
N VAL A 56 -0.88 3.63 10.57
CA VAL A 56 0.05 3.14 9.53
C VAL A 56 1.47 3.65 9.74
N LYS A 57 2.47 2.88 9.28
CA LYS A 57 3.89 3.27 9.27
C LYS A 57 4.19 4.40 8.30
N ALA A 58 3.47 4.42 7.18
CA ALA A 58 3.51 5.52 6.21
C ALA A 58 2.23 5.54 5.38
N ALA A 59 1.74 6.74 5.12
CA ALA A 59 0.70 7.01 4.13
C ALA A 59 1.32 7.69 2.91
N PHE A 60 1.31 6.99 1.77
CA PHE A 60 1.83 7.45 0.51
C PHE A 60 0.74 8.12 -0.32
N SER A 61 1.12 9.18 -1.04
CA SER A 61 0.30 9.87 -2.03
C SER A 61 1.06 9.95 -3.33
N SER A 62 0.50 9.49 -4.45
CA SER A 62 1.16 9.64 -5.76
C SER A 62 0.42 10.56 -6.71
N ASP A 63 1.20 11.26 -7.55
CA ASP A 63 0.69 12.16 -8.59
C ASP A 63 0.41 11.47 -9.93
N GLU A 64 0.33 10.12 -9.95
CA GLU A 64 0.29 9.36 -11.19
C GLU A 64 -0.82 9.86 -12.12
N LYS A 65 -0.40 10.27 -13.32
CA LYS A 65 -1.31 10.81 -14.34
C LYS A 65 -1.97 9.68 -15.11
N VAL A 66 -3.02 9.17 -14.52
CA VAL A 66 -3.96 8.24 -15.13
C VAL A 66 -5.13 8.98 -15.77
N SER A 67 -5.63 8.49 -16.91
CA SER A 67 -6.76 9.12 -17.61
C SER A 67 -8.09 8.72 -16.98
N GLY A 68 -8.94 9.72 -16.73
CA GLY A 68 -10.29 9.51 -16.21
C GLY A 68 -10.33 9.13 -14.73
N PHE A 69 -11.56 9.07 -14.21
CA PHE A 69 -11.84 8.87 -12.79
C PHE A 69 -11.46 7.47 -12.28
N VAL A 70 -11.50 6.47 -13.16
CA VAL A 70 -11.13 5.07 -12.87
C VAL A 70 -9.69 4.74 -13.24
N GLY A 71 -8.95 5.71 -13.79
CA GLY A 71 -7.59 5.48 -14.26
C GLY A 71 -6.65 5.04 -13.13
N ALA A 72 -6.87 5.52 -11.92
CA ALA A 72 -6.10 5.16 -10.73
C ALA A 72 -6.32 3.71 -10.30
N HIS A 73 -7.43 3.12 -10.74
CA HIS A 73 -7.82 1.72 -10.56
C HIS A 73 -7.44 0.86 -11.78
N ALA A 74 -6.66 1.39 -12.73
CA ALA A 74 -6.23 0.63 -13.88
C ALA A 74 -5.10 -0.35 -13.51
N ASN A 75 -5.11 -1.53 -14.13
CA ASN A 75 -4.10 -2.57 -13.92
C ASN A 75 -2.67 -2.06 -14.10
N GLY A 76 -2.44 -1.09 -15.01
CA GLY A 76 -1.12 -0.53 -15.27
C GLY A 76 -0.53 0.23 -14.07
N SER A 77 -1.36 0.99 -13.35
CA SER A 77 -0.96 1.67 -12.11
C SER A 77 -0.70 0.67 -11.00
N PHE A 78 -1.65 -0.24 -10.79
CA PHE A 78 -1.54 -1.31 -9.79
C PHE A 78 -0.23 -2.11 -9.92
N VAL A 79 0.16 -2.49 -11.14
CA VAL A 79 1.39 -3.25 -11.40
C VAL A 79 2.65 -2.45 -11.03
N LYS A 80 2.67 -1.14 -11.27
CA LYS A 80 3.81 -0.28 -10.91
C LYS A 80 3.94 -0.16 -9.40
N ASP A 81 2.84 0.09 -8.72
CA ASP A 81 2.80 0.29 -7.27
C ASP A 81 3.21 -0.97 -6.52
N VAL A 82 2.55 -2.11 -6.79
CA VAL A 82 2.90 -3.40 -6.18
C VAL A 82 4.34 -3.78 -6.53
N GLY A 83 4.73 -3.61 -7.79
CA GLY A 83 6.07 -3.95 -8.26
C GLY A 83 7.16 -3.13 -7.57
N ALA A 84 6.95 -1.82 -7.41
CA ALA A 84 7.89 -0.95 -6.71
C ALA A 84 7.92 -1.23 -5.21
N PHE A 85 6.75 -1.43 -4.59
CA PHE A 85 6.62 -1.68 -3.17
C PHE A 85 7.26 -3.01 -2.78
N LEU A 86 7.01 -4.10 -3.51
CA LEU A 86 7.64 -5.40 -3.26
C LEU A 86 9.16 -5.34 -3.38
N LYS A 87 9.69 -4.63 -4.39
CA LYS A 87 11.14 -4.40 -4.51
C LYS A 87 11.67 -3.58 -3.34
N ALA A 88 10.94 -2.56 -2.89
CA ALA A 88 11.33 -1.76 -1.74
C ALA A 88 11.36 -2.60 -0.46
N PHE A 89 10.32 -3.41 -0.23
CA PHE A 89 10.24 -4.34 0.89
C PHE A 89 11.42 -5.32 0.91
N GLN A 90 11.68 -6.01 -0.20
CA GLN A 90 12.80 -6.94 -0.36
C GLN A 90 14.16 -6.28 -0.07
N ASN A 91 14.36 -5.05 -0.54
CA ASN A 91 15.62 -4.31 -0.35
C ASN A 91 15.72 -3.58 1.00
N SER A 92 14.62 -3.46 1.73
CA SER A 92 14.59 -2.80 3.04
C SER A 92 15.07 -3.70 4.17
N ASN A 93 14.97 -5.02 4.00
CA ASN A 93 15.26 -6.02 5.03
C ASN A 93 14.53 -5.74 6.35
N GLY A 94 13.24 -5.38 6.26
CA GLY A 94 12.36 -5.09 7.41
C GLY A 94 12.50 -3.69 8.02
N ASP A 95 13.36 -2.83 7.48
CA ASP A 95 13.51 -1.44 7.95
C ASP A 95 12.51 -0.51 7.24
N SER A 96 11.48 -0.07 7.97
CA SER A 96 10.40 0.77 7.43
C SER A 96 10.92 2.09 6.84
N LYS A 97 11.97 2.70 7.42
CA LYS A 97 12.54 3.96 6.89
C LYS A 97 13.25 3.74 5.57
N LYS A 98 13.98 2.62 5.43
CA LYS A 98 14.59 2.23 4.16
C LYS A 98 13.54 1.89 3.12
N LEU A 99 12.49 1.16 3.51
CA LEU A 99 11.37 0.83 2.62
C LEU A 99 10.76 2.10 2.03
N ILE A 100 10.34 3.04 2.88
CA ILE A 100 9.74 4.32 2.47
C ILE A 100 10.66 5.02 1.47
N LYS A 101 11.95 5.16 1.80
CA LYS A 101 12.93 5.81 0.92
C LYS A 101 13.06 5.10 -0.42
N ILE A 102 13.24 3.78 -0.43
CA ILE A 102 13.45 2.99 -1.65
C ILE A 102 12.19 3.02 -2.53
N PHE A 103 11.01 2.91 -1.93
CA PHE A 103 9.74 2.98 -2.63
C PHE A 103 9.58 4.33 -3.35
N THR A 104 9.73 5.45 -2.62
CA THR A 104 9.67 6.80 -3.20
C THR A 104 10.70 6.98 -4.31
N GLU A 105 11.93 6.50 -4.12
CA GLU A 105 12.97 6.58 -5.15
C GLU A 105 12.64 5.75 -6.39
N TYR A 106 12.07 4.55 -6.25
CA TYR A 106 11.72 3.72 -7.39
C TYR A 106 10.56 4.29 -8.19
N MET A 107 9.52 4.76 -7.52
CA MET A 107 8.39 5.41 -8.18
C MET A 107 8.85 6.60 -9.01
N GLN A 108 9.74 7.43 -8.45
CA GLN A 108 10.30 8.57 -9.16
C GLN A 108 11.25 8.16 -10.29
N LYS A 109 12.21 7.28 -10.04
CA LYS A 109 13.29 6.96 -10.99
C LYS A 109 12.83 6.06 -12.14
N GLN A 110 11.95 5.09 -11.88
CA GLN A 110 11.51 4.12 -12.89
C GLN A 110 10.28 4.58 -13.65
N TYR A 111 9.36 5.27 -12.98
CA TYR A 111 8.06 5.61 -13.55
C TYR A 111 7.84 7.12 -13.71
N GLY A 112 8.72 7.96 -13.16
CA GLY A 112 8.56 9.41 -13.18
C GLY A 112 7.38 9.90 -12.32
N ILE A 113 6.92 9.06 -11.39
CA ILE A 113 5.78 9.33 -10.51
C ILE A 113 6.30 9.88 -9.18
N GLN A 114 5.81 11.05 -8.77
CA GLN A 114 6.15 11.63 -7.48
C GLN A 114 5.31 10.97 -6.40
N VAL A 115 5.97 10.47 -5.35
CA VAL A 115 5.32 9.96 -4.15
C VAL A 115 5.68 10.84 -2.96
N LYS A 116 4.67 11.26 -2.21
CA LYS A 116 4.81 11.97 -0.93
C LYS A 116 4.43 11.04 0.21
N THR A 117 5.11 11.19 1.34
CA THR A 117 4.77 10.53 2.59
C THR A 117 4.19 11.57 3.54
N ASN A 118 3.03 11.28 4.13
CA ASN A 118 2.37 12.12 5.12
C ASN A 118 2.59 11.58 6.54
#